data_AF-A0A4U5WFQ7-F1
#
_entry.id   AF-A0A4U5WFQ7-F1
#
_cell.length_a   1.000
_cell.length_b   1.000
_cell.length_c   1.000
_cell.angle_alpha   90.00
_cell.angle_beta   90.00
_cell.angle_gamma   90.00
#
_symmetry.space_group_name_H-M   'P 1'
#
loop_
_entity.id
_entity.type
_entity.pdbx_description
1 polymer ?
#
loop_
_entity_poly.entity_id
_entity_poly.type
_entity_poly.pdbx_seq_one_letter_code
_entity_poly.pdbx_strand_id
1 'polypeptide(L)'
;MAEVVDSDELLRRIQRARRYAHEELRTWEARAREPAPPGDPGGGDAAREARGRQLAYEAVVRVLDEIVSPGHHGAEPGSDD
;
A
#
# COMPACT_ATOMS: atom_id res chain seq x y z
N MET A 1 -10.08 -22.95 11.13
CA MET A 1 -10.03 -22.19 12.39
C MET A 1 -8.79 -21.32 12.34
N ALA A 2 -8.93 -20.00 12.47
CA ALA A 2 -7.76 -19.17 12.70
C ALA A 2 -7.23 -19.49 14.10
N GLU A 3 -5.93 -19.67 14.25
CA GLU A 3 -5.34 -19.71 15.59
C GLU A 3 -5.64 -18.39 16.30
N VAL A 4 -6.04 -18.50 17.57
CA VAL A 4 -6.15 -17.34 18.45
C VAL A 4 -4.72 -16.87 18.72
N VAL A 5 -4.39 -15.68 18.23
CA VAL A 5 -3.09 -15.04 18.44
C VAL A 5 -3.21 -13.94 19.48
N ASP A 6 -2.15 -13.73 20.26
CA ASP A 6 -2.07 -12.60 21.17
C ASP A 6 -1.99 -11.26 20.40
N SER A 7 -2.31 -10.17 21.10
CA SER A 7 -2.33 -8.83 20.52
C SER A 7 -0.97 -8.36 20.01
N ASP A 8 0.12 -8.78 20.65
CA ASP A 8 1.48 -8.41 20.23
C ASP A 8 1.87 -9.10 18.93
N GLU A 9 1.47 -10.36 18.76
CA GLU A 9 1.67 -11.13 17.54
C GLU A 9 0.82 -10.58 16.40
N LEU A 10 -0.42 -10.18 16.69
CA LEU A 10 -1.24 -9.47 15.71
C LEU A 10 -0.57 -8.16 15.27
N LEU A 11 -0.10 -7.35 16.22
CA LEU A 11 0.60 -6.10 15.93
C LEU A 11 1.90 -6.33 15.15
N ARG A 12 2.68 -7.36 15.49
CA ARG A 12 3.89 -7.75 14.74
C ARG A 12 3.56 -8.09 13.29
N ARG A 13 2.48 -8.85 13.04
CA ARG A 13 2.04 -9.20 11.68
C ARG A 13 1.59 -7.98 10.89
N ILE A 14 0.84 -7.08 11.51
CA ILE A 14 0.39 -5.83 10.89
C ILE A 14 1.61 -4.95 10.53
N GLN A 15 2.55 -4.77 11.46
CA GLN A 15 3.77 -4.00 11.18
C GLN A 15 4.63 -4.64 10.09
N ARG A 16 4.70 -5.98 10.04
CA ARG A 16 5.39 -6.69 8.94
C ARG A 16 4.69 -6.45 7.60
N ALA A 17 3.37 -6.53 7.55
CA ALA A 17 2.60 -6.25 6.35
C ALA A 17 2.77 -4.80 5.90
N ARG A 18 2.80 -3.85 6.84
CA ARG A 18 3.04 -2.42 6.58
C ARG A 18 4.41 -2.17 5.96
N ARG A 19 5.47 -2.77 6.52
CA ARG A 19 6.81 -2.69 5.92
C ARG A 19 6.82 -3.23 4.49
N TYR A 20 6.22 -4.40 4.27
CA TYR A 20 6.10 -5.01 2.95
C TYR A 20 5.35 -4.09 1.96
N ALA A 21 4.21 -3.53 2.38
CA ALA A 21 3.43 -2.62 1.54
C ALA A 21 4.21 -1.35 1.16
N HIS A 22 5.00 -0.79 2.08
CA HIS A 22 5.89 0.33 1.77
C HIS A 22 7.02 -0.04 0.80
N GLU A 23 7.62 -1.21 0.95
CA GLU A 23 8.66 -1.70 0.03
C GLU A 23 8.12 -1.89 -1.39
N GLU A 24 6.94 -2.49 -1.51
CA GLU A 24 6.26 -2.64 -2.78
C GLU A 24 5.83 -1.29 -3.37
N LEU A 25 5.26 -0.39 -2.57
CA LEU A 25 4.90 0.95 -3.02
C LEU A 25 6.09 1.67 -3.67
N ARG A 26 7.24 1.73 -2.98
CA ARG A 26 8.46 2.35 -3.52
C ARG A 26 8.92 1.68 -4.82
N THR A 27 8.80 0.35 -4.89
CA THR A 27 9.18 -0.43 -6.06
C THR A 27 8.29 -0.10 -7.27
N TRP A 28 6.98 -0.02 -7.06
CA TRP A 28 6.03 0.27 -8.13
C TRP A 28 6.03 1.75 -8.52
N GLU A 29 6.31 2.67 -7.60
CA GLU A 29 6.56 4.08 -7.91
C GLU A 29 7.78 4.26 -8.82
N ALA A 30 8.88 3.55 -8.53
CA ALA A 30 10.07 3.57 -9.37
C ALA A 30 9.76 3.06 -10.78
N ARG A 31 9.09 1.90 -10.89
CA ARG A 31 8.68 1.31 -12.18
C ARG A 31 7.68 2.16 -12.96
N ALA A 32 6.75 2.81 -12.29
CA ALA A 32 5.79 3.70 -12.96
C ALA A 32 6.45 4.97 -13.53
N ARG A 33 7.62 5.35 -13.01
CA ARG A 33 8.43 6.49 -13.48
C ARG A 33 9.44 6.10 -14.56
N GLU A 34 9.75 4.81 -14.70
CA GLU A 34 10.67 4.33 -15.74
C GLU A 34 10.06 4.56 -17.14
N PRO A 35 10.78 5.25 -18.04
CA PRO A 35 10.31 5.44 -19.39
C PRO A 35 10.33 4.10 -20.15
N ALA A 36 9.33 3.88 -20.98
CA ALA A 36 9.28 2.73 -21.86
C ALA A 36 10.54 2.69 -22.77
N PRO A 37 11.12 1.49 -23.01
CA PRO A 37 12.22 1.35 -23.96
C PRO A 37 11.81 1.90 -25.34
N PRO A 38 12.72 2.58 -26.05
CA PRO A 38 12.42 3.08 -27.38
C PRO A 38 12.07 1.91 -28.32
N GLY A 39 10.90 2.01 -28.96
CA GLY A 39 10.39 0.98 -29.87
C GLY A 39 9.59 -0.14 -29.21
N ASP A 40 9.27 -0.06 -27.92
CA ASP A 40 8.37 -1.00 -27.25
C ASP A 40 6.90 -0.54 -27.36
N PRO A 41 6.07 -1.21 -28.18
CA PRO A 41 4.65 -0.90 -28.28
C PRO A 41 3.87 -1.31 -27.01
N GLY A 42 4.42 -2.18 -26.16
CA GLY A 42 3.81 -2.62 -24.89
C GLY A 42 4.10 -1.72 -23.69
N GLY A 43 5.01 -0.75 -23.82
CA GLY A 43 5.45 0.08 -22.71
C GLY A 43 4.34 0.91 -22.05
N GLY A 44 3.30 1.28 -22.81
CA GLY A 44 2.13 1.97 -22.28
C GLY A 44 1.27 1.11 -21.34
N ASP A 45 1.16 -0.20 -21.61
CA ASP A 45 0.40 -1.12 -20.76
C ASP A 45 1.19 -1.46 -19.50
N ALA A 46 2.51 -1.62 -19.60
CA ALA A 46 3.38 -1.84 -18.44
C ALA A 46 3.36 -0.65 -17.47
N ALA A 47 3.39 0.59 -17.99
CA ALA A 47 3.27 1.80 -17.17
C ALA A 47 1.89 1.91 -16.48
N ARG A 48 0.82 1.52 -17.18
CA ARG A 48 -0.54 1.48 -16.60
C ARG A 48 -0.62 0.45 -15.48
N GLU A 49 -0.07 -0.75 -15.67
CA GLU A 49 -0.03 -1.79 -14.65
C GLU A 49 0.77 -1.32 -13.43
N ALA A 50 1.97 -0.75 -13.63
CA ALA A 50 2.80 -0.25 -12.55
C ALA A 50 2.08 0.81 -11.71
N ARG A 51 1.37 1.74 -12.37
CA ARG A 51 0.54 2.75 -11.69
C ARG A 51 -0.64 2.13 -10.94
N GLY A 52 -1.26 1.11 -11.49
CA GLY A 52 -2.32 0.36 -10.82
C GLY A 52 -1.84 -0.29 -9.52
N ARG A 53 -0.68 -0.96 -9.57
CA ARG A 53 -0.06 -1.58 -8.39
C ARG A 53 0.40 -0.54 -7.37
N GLN A 54 0.96 0.58 -7.82
CA GLN A 54 1.30 1.71 -6.95
C GLN A 54 0.08 2.16 -6.13
N LEU A 55 -1.05 2.48 -6.78
CA LEU A 55 -2.26 2.95 -6.10
C LEU A 55 -2.82 1.90 -5.13
N ALA A 56 -2.73 0.61 -5.49
CA ALA A 56 -3.16 -0.47 -4.61
C ALA A 56 -2.32 -0.53 -3.32
N TYR A 57 -1.00 -0.48 -3.42
CA TYR A 57 -0.13 -0.50 -2.24
C TYR A 57 -0.23 0.79 -1.42
N GLU A 58 -0.45 1.95 -2.06
CA GLU A 58 -0.73 3.20 -1.37
C GLU A 58 -1.99 3.09 -0.49
N ALA A 59 -3.09 2.55 -1.03
CA ALA A 59 -4.32 2.34 -0.28
C ALA A 59 -4.11 1.39 0.92
N VAL A 60 -3.37 0.30 0.73
CA VAL A 60 -3.03 -0.66 1.80
C VAL A 60 -2.21 0.01 2.89
N VAL A 61 -1.18 0.79 2.53
CA VAL A 61 -0.38 1.54 3.49
C VAL A 61 -1.26 2.45 4.34
N ARG A 62 -2.16 3.22 3.72
CA ARG A 62 -3.05 4.13 4.46
C ARG A 62 -3.93 3.40 5.47
N VAL A 63 -4.53 2.27 5.07
CA VAL A 63 -5.36 1.46 5.98
C VAL A 63 -4.53 0.89 7.13
N LEU A 64 -3.33 0.36 6.85
CA LEU A 64 -2.46 -0.21 7.88
C LEU A 64 -1.95 0.86 8.85
N ASP A 65 -1.64 2.06 8.35
CA ASP A 65 -1.27 3.20 9.18
C ASP A 65 -2.42 3.62 10.09
N GLU A 66 -3.66 3.68 9.59
CA GLU A 66 -4.83 4.01 10.40
C GLU A 66 -5.11 2.96 11.48
N ILE A 67 -4.91 1.67 11.19
CA ILE A 67 -5.04 0.58 12.17
C ILE A 67 -4.01 0.72 13.29
N VAL A 68 -2.76 1.08 12.96
CA VAL A 68 -1.65 1.18 13.93
C VAL A 68 -1.63 2.53 14.65
N SER A 69 -2.09 3.58 13.99
CA SER A 69 -2.12 4.97 14.45
C SER A 69 -3.42 5.62 14.00
N PRO A 70 -4.53 5.40 14.72
CA PRO A 70 -5.82 6.01 14.39
C PRO A 70 -5.71 7.54 14.31
N GLY A 71 -6.38 8.14 13.33
CA GLY A 71 -6.37 9.57 13.05
C GLY A 71 -5.15 10.07 12.27
N HIS A 72 -4.21 9.19 11.89
CA HIS A 72 -2.99 9.59 11.18
C HIS A 72 -3.28 10.26 9.82
N HIS A 73 -4.34 9.82 9.13
CA HIS A 73 -4.72 10.33 7.81
C HIS A 73 -5.80 11.41 7.85
N GLY A 74 -6.18 11.89 9.04
CA GLY A 74 -6.99 13.11 9.21
C GLY A 74 -8.45 13.02 8.77
N ALA A 75 -8.99 11.82 8.51
CA ALA A 75 -10.42 11.64 8.30
C ALA A 75 -11.06 11.15 9.61
N GLU A 76 -11.45 12.08 10.48
CA GLU A 76 -12.52 11.78 11.42
C GLU A 76 -13.83 11.75 10.60
N PRO A 77 -14.50 10.59 10.43
CA PRO A 77 -15.87 10.60 9.94
C PRO A 77 -16.70 11.35 10.97
N GLY A 78 -17.44 12.36 10.48
CA GLY A 78 -18.19 13.30 11.30
C GLY A 78 -18.86 12.65 12.50
N SER A 79 -18.49 13.16 13.67
CA SER A 79 -19.45 13.42 14.73
C SER A 79 -20.39 14.52 14.21
N ASP A 80 -21.29 14.15 13.30
CA ASP A 80 -22.56 14.87 13.15
C ASP A 80 -23.46 14.36 14.28
N ASP A 81 -23.90 15.33 15.09
CA ASP A 81 -24.84 15.24 16.22
C ASP A 81 -26.15 14.53 15.87
#